data_AF-A0A3D6E176-F1
#
_entry.id   AF-A0A3D6E176-F1
#
_cell.length_a   1.000
_cell.length_b   1.000
_cell.length_c   1.000
_cell.angle_alpha   90.00
_cell.angle_beta   90.00
_cell.angle_gamma   90.00
#
_symmetry.space_group_name_H-M   'P 1'
#
loop_
_entity.id
_entity.type
_entity.pdbx_description
1 polymer ?
#
loop_
_entity_poly.entity_id
_entity_poly.type
_entity_poly.pdbx_seq_one_letter_code
_entity_poly.pdbx_strand_id
1 'polypeptide(L)' 'MSSIRVEDLSIKFRIYHDRSPSLKEYFANLFKRQRPTAYSDFWAVKDVCFEITAGDRVGIIGHNGAGKSTL' A
#
# COMPACT_ATOMS: atom_id res chain seq x y z
N MET A 1 -5.39 30.04 12.94
CA MET A 1 -6.27 28.87 13.08
C MET A 1 -5.48 27.67 12.60
N SER A 2 -5.28 26.67 13.45
CA SER A 2 -4.61 25.43 13.04
C SER A 2 -5.63 24.54 12.34
N SER A 3 -5.35 24.15 11.09
CA SER A 3 -6.09 23.12 10.37
C SER A 3 -5.13 22.04 9.89
N ILE A 4 -5.61 20.81 9.85
CA ILE A 4 -4.92 19.69 9.20
C ILE A 4 -5.59 19.53 7.84
N ARG A 5 -4.82 19.66 6.76
CA ARG A 5 -5.32 19.50 5.39
C ARG A 5 -4.48 18.46 4.67
N VAL A 6 -5.15 17.48 4.10
CA VAL A 6 -4.55 16.38 3.35
C VAL A 6 -5.14 16.40 1.94
N GLU A 7 -4.27 16.41 0.94
CA GLU A 7 -4.62 16.43 -0.47
C GLU A 7 -3.84 15.33 -1.17
N ASP A 8 -4.54 14.52 -1.98
CA ASP A 8 -3.99 13.49 -2.85
C ASP A 8 -3.04 12.50 -2.14
N LEU A 9 -3.33 12.16 -0.87
CA LEU A 9 -2.47 11.26 -0.10
C LEU A 9 -2.62 9.82 -0.58
N SER A 10 -1.50 9.27 -1.04
CA SER A 10 -1.39 7.93 -1.58
C SER A 10 -0.15 7.25 -1.00
N ILE A 11 -0.34 6.15 -0.25
CA ILE A 11 0.75 5.36 0.36
C ILE A 11 0.66 3.93 -0.13
N LYS A 12 1.73 3.48 -0.78
CA LYS A 12 1.89 2.12 -1.30
C LYS A 12 3.07 1.43 -0.63
N PHE A 13 2.82 0.22 -0.14
CA PHE A 13 3.85 -0.70 0.34
C PHE A 13 4.15 -1.77 -0.70
N ARG A 14 5.41 -2.21 -0.76
CA ARG A 14 5.82 -3.42 -1.47
C ARG A 14 5.91 -4.55 -0.47
N ILE A 15 5.06 -5.55 -0.62
CA ILE A 15 5.07 -6.76 0.20
C ILE A 15 5.95 -7.77 -0.51
N TYR A 16 7.15 -7.97 0.00
CA TYR A 16 8.06 -8.99 -0.51
C TYR A 16 7.56 -10.36 -0.05
N HIS A 17 7.29 -11.23 -1.02
CA HIS A 17 7.04 -12.64 -0.73
C HIS A 17 8.37 -13.35 -0.88
N ASP A 18 8.90 -13.91 0.21
CA ASP A 18 10.08 -14.75 0.14
C ASP A 18 9.69 -16.03 -0.62
N ARG A 19 10.03 -16.06 -1.91
CA ARG A 19 9.99 -17.27 -2.72
C ARG A 19 11.40 -17.59 -3.12
N SER A 20 11.98 -18.60 -2.51
CA SER A 20 13.16 -19.27 -3.04
C SER A 20 12.76 -19.96 -4.34
N PRO A 21 13.23 -19.52 -5.52
CA PRO A 21 12.83 -20.13 -6.77
C PRO A 21 13.33 -21.57 -6.82
N SER A 22 12.44 -22.49 -7.16
CA SER A 22 12.84 -23.89 -7.39
C SER A 22 13.68 -24.00 -8.66
N LEU A 23 14.52 -25.04 -8.78
CA LEU A 23 15.30 -25.30 -10.01
C LEU A 23 14.40 -25.32 -11.26
N LYS A 24 13.17 -25.84 -11.14
CA LYS A 24 12.17 -25.87 -12.21
C LYS A 24 11.73 -24.47 -12.65
N GLU A 25 11.56 -23.53 -11.71
CA GLU A 25 11.25 -22.13 -12.02
C GLU A 25 12.44 -21.44 -12.70
N TYR A 26 13.68 -21.72 -12.31
CA TYR A 26 14.86 -21.17 -12.97
C TYR A 26 14.91 -21.56 -14.45
N PHE A 27 14.70 -22.85 -14.77
CA PHE A 27 14.62 -23.31 -16.16
C PHE A 27 13.43 -22.72 -16.91
N ALA A 28 12.24 -22.62 -16.29
CA ALA A 28 11.06 -22.04 -16.92
C ALA A 28 11.21 -20.53 -17.21
N ASN A 29 11.88 -19.79 -16.32
CA ASN A 29 12.13 -18.36 -16.46
C ASN A 29 13.19 -18.03 -17.53
N LEU A 30 14.03 -18.99 -17.91
CA LEU A 30 14.97 -18.81 -19.02
C LEU A 30 14.24 -18.71 -20.38
N PHE A 31 13.10 -19.39 -20.51
CA PHE A 31 12.25 -19.36 -21.70
C PHE A 31 11.17 -18.26 -21.64
N LYS A 32 10.82 -17.77 -20.44
CA LYS A 32 9.86 -16.68 -20.25
C LYS A 32 10.58 -15.36 -20.01
N ARG A 33 10.52 -14.47 -21.00
CA ARG A 33 11.17 -13.14 -21.00
C ARG A 33 10.65 -12.14 -19.93
N GLN A 34 9.73 -12.55 -19.06
CA GLN A 34 9.19 -11.76 -17.96
C GLN A 34 9.63 -12.37 -16.62
N ARG A 35 10.48 -11.64 -15.88
CA ARG A 35 10.77 -11.99 -14.48
C ARG A 35 9.53 -11.70 -13.63
N PRO A 36 8.96 -12.68 -12.90
CA PRO A 36 7.92 -12.38 -11.94
C PRO A 36 8.47 -11.41 -10.88
N THR A 37 7.72 -10.35 -10.56
CA THR A 37 8.11 -9.42 -9.50
C THR A 37 8.10 -10.16 -8.16
N ALA A 38 9.20 -10.10 -7.41
CA ALA A 38 9.33 -10.75 -6.09
C ALA A 38 8.47 -10.12 -4.99
N TYR A 39 7.71 -9.08 -5.34
CA TYR A 39 6.85 -8.35 -4.44
C TYR A 39 5.48 -8.12 -5.07
N SER A 40 4.49 -7.98 -4.21
CA SER A 40 3.17 -7.45 -4.56
C SER A 40 3.05 -6.01 -4.06
N ASP A 41 2.32 -5.19 -4.81
CA ASP A 41 1.99 -3.83 -4.38
C ASP A 41 0.72 -3.86 -3.51
N PHE A 42 0.76 -3.16 -2.38
CA PHE A 42 -0.38 -2.96 -1.49
C PHE A 42 -0.59 -1.47 -1.22
N TRP A 43 -1.75 -0.96 -1.59
CA TRP A 43 -2.15 0.40 -1.26
C TRP A 43 -2.74 0.43 0.15
N ALA A 44 -2.08 1.12 1.08
CA ALA A 44 -2.63 1.33 2.41
C ALA A 44 -3.66 2.45 2.40
N VAL A 45 -3.36 3.56 1.72
CA VAL A 45 -4.31 4.62 1.39
C VAL A 45 -4.07 5.05 -0.05
N LYS A 46 -5.13 5.45 -0.76
CA LYS A 46 -5.04 5.86 -2.15
C LYS A 46 -5.96 7.05 -2.41
N ASP A 47 -5.36 8.14 -2.85
CA ASP A 47 -6.01 9.38 -3.28
C ASP A 47 -6.97 9.94 -2.23
N VAL A 48 -6.49 10.04 -0.99
CA VAL A 48 -7.29 10.51 0.16
C VAL A 48 -7.16 12.02 0.33
N CYS A 49 -8.31 12.70 0.42
CA CYS A 49 -8.42 14.14 0.64
C CYS A 49 -9.35 14.46 1.81
N PHE A 50 -8.90 15.24 2.78
CA PHE A 50 -9.74 15.72 3.89
C PHE A 50 -9.15 16.96 4.57
N GLU A 51 -9.99 17.69 5.29
CA GLU A 51 -9.61 18.83 6.12
C GLU A 51 -10.22 18.66 7.53
N ILE A 52 -9.43 18.96 8.55
CA ILE A 52 -9.83 18.97 9.95
C ILE A 52 -9.53 20.35 10.51
N THR A 53 -10.56 20.96 11.12
CA THR A 53 -10.48 22.30 11.69
C THR A 53 -10.39 22.24 13.21
N ALA A 54 -10.00 23.35 13.84
CA ALA A 54 -9.90 23.42 15.29
C ALA A 54 -11.29 23.24 15.94
N GLY A 55 -11.39 22.24 16.84
CA GLY A 55 -12.62 21.88 17.53
C GLY A 55 -13.26 20.59 17.01
N ASP A 56 -12.84 20.10 15.85
CA ASP A 56 -13.35 18.84 15.30
C ASP A 56 -12.91 17.63 16.14
N ARG A 57 -13.81 16.65 16.26
CA ARG A 57 -13.50 15.31 16.76
C ARG A 57 -13.75 14.31 15.66
N VAL A 58 -12.69 13.72 15.13
CA VAL A 58 -12.76 12.82 13.96
C VAL A 58 -12.46 11.39 14.41
N GLY A 59 -13.30 10.45 13.97
CA GLY A 59 -13.09 9.01 14.15
C GLY A 59 -12.73 8.36 12.81
N ILE A 60 -11.63 7.62 12.78
CA ILE A 60 -11.23 6.82 11.61
C ILE A 60 -11.78 5.41 11.78
N ILE A 61 -12.73 5.01 10.92
CA ILE A 61 -13.43 3.71 10.98
C ILE A 61 -13.22 2.89 9.71
N GLY A 62 -13.38 1.57 9.83
CA GLY A 62 -13.20 0.62 8.73
C GLY A 62 -12.60 -0.71 9.18
N HIS A 63 -12.64 -1.71 8.31
CA HIS A 63 -12.14 -3.06 8.58
C HIS A 63 -10.64 -3.09 8.92
N ASN A 64 -10.16 -4.19 9.50
CA ASN A 64 -8.74 -4.41 9.70
C ASN A 64 -8.01 -4.45 8.35
N GLY A 65 -6.84 -3.81 8.28
CA GLY A 65 -6.08 -3.66 7.03
C GLY A 65 -6.57 -2.54 6.09
N ALA A 66 -7.62 -1.78 6.43
CA ALA A 66 -8.13 -0.69 5.59
C ALA A 66 -7.26 0.60 5.57
N GLY A 67 -6.05 0.58 6.12
CA GLY A 67 -5.15 1.75 6.13
C GLY A 67 -5.34 2.75 7.27
N LYS A 68 -6.22 2.49 8.24
CA LYS A 68 -6.56 3.45 9.32
C LYS A 68 -5.39 3.92 10.18
N SER A 69 -4.42 3.03 10.47
CA SER A 69 -3.20 3.38 11.22
C SER A 69 -2.10 3.95 10.34
N THR A 70 -2.31 3.93 9.02
CA THR A 70 -1.39 4.51 8.03
C THR A 70 -1.83 5.92 7.65
N LEU A 71 -3.14 6.19 7.66
CA LEU A 71 -3.72 7.53 7.55
C LEU A 71 -3.41 8.37 8.80
#